data_AF-A0AAU6ZUE3-F1
#
_entry.id   AF-A0AAU6ZUE3-F1
#
_cell.length_a   1.000
_cell.length_b   1.000
_cell.length_c   1.000
_cell.angle_alpha   90.00
_cell.angle_beta   90.00
_cell.angle_gamma   90.00
#
_symmetry.space_group_name_H-M   'P 1'
#
loop_
_entity.id
_entity.type
_entity.pdbx_description
1 polymer ?
#
loop_
_entity_poly.entity_id
_entity_poly.type
_entity_poly.pdbx_seq_one_letter_code
_entity_poly.pdbx_strand_id
1 'polypeptide(L)'
;MPTHAPPSPDATVLTRQDRSWGVIAHLSAIIAAVLSAGWLSLIGPLVVYLLKKDRPGVRATAAGAFNFNLAFWVVYLISWGLIFTLVGAVVGIPLLIIAFLVSVWCHLRGAIASYHGRPYTYPFQLKVLR
;
A
#
# COMPACT_ATOMS: atom_id res chain seq x y z
N MET A 1 -35.06 -30.39 -5.46
CA MET A 1 -34.38 -29.16 -5.91
C MET A 1 -33.53 -28.66 -4.75
N PRO A 2 -32.20 -28.53 -4.86
CA PRO A 2 -31.40 -27.95 -3.78
C PRO A 2 -31.77 -26.48 -3.64
N THR A 3 -32.33 -26.13 -2.48
CA THR A 3 -32.66 -24.75 -2.09
C THR A 3 -31.36 -23.95 -1.94
N HIS A 4 -31.08 -23.06 -2.88
CA HIS A 4 -30.07 -22.02 -2.69
C HIS A 4 -30.55 -21.08 -1.58
N ALA A 5 -29.97 -21.21 -0.39
CA ALA A 5 -30.17 -20.22 0.66
C ALA A 5 -29.67 -18.85 0.16
N PRO A 6 -30.41 -17.75 0.41
CA PRO A 6 -29.96 -16.41 0.04
C PRO A 6 -28.64 -16.11 0.75
N PRO A 7 -27.70 -15.40 0.11
CA PRO A 7 -26.42 -15.04 0.73
C PRO A 7 -26.67 -14.22 2.00
N SER A 8 -25.99 -14.59 3.09
CA SER A 8 -26.07 -13.92 4.39
C SER A 8 -25.74 -12.43 4.25
N PRO A 9 -26.52 -11.51 4.87
CA PRO A 9 -26.30 -10.06 4.79
C PRO A 9 -24.90 -9.60 5.26
N ASP A 10 -24.25 -10.40 6.10
CA ASP A 10 -22.93 -10.12 6.70
C ASP A 10 -21.74 -10.29 5.74
N ALA A 11 -21.92 -10.90 4.56
CA ALA A 11 -20.81 -11.18 3.65
C ALA A 11 -20.24 -9.92 2.95
N THR A 12 -20.87 -8.75 3.09
CA THR A 12 -20.55 -7.54 2.31
C THR A 12 -20.12 -6.33 3.16
N VAL A 13 -20.26 -6.37 4.48
CA VAL A 13 -19.92 -5.21 5.35
C VAL A 13 -18.55 -5.40 6.00
N LEU A 14 -17.60 -4.52 5.69
CA LEU A 14 -16.30 -4.51 6.37
C LEU A 14 -16.47 -4.21 7.86
N THR A 15 -16.02 -5.15 8.69
CA THR A 15 -16.04 -5.02 10.15
C THR A 15 -15.12 -3.88 10.60
N ARG A 16 -15.31 -3.37 11.82
CA ARG A 16 -14.37 -2.38 12.41
C ARG A 16 -12.93 -2.89 12.39
N GLN A 17 -12.74 -4.18 12.67
CA GLN A 17 -11.41 -4.79 12.66
C GLN A 17 -10.80 -4.80 11.26
N ASP A 18 -11.59 -5.10 10.21
CA ASP A 18 -11.10 -5.05 8.83
C ASP A 18 -10.65 -3.64 8.44
N ARG A 19 -11.38 -2.60 8.87
CA ARG A 19 -11.01 -1.20 8.65
C ARG A 19 -9.69 -0.86 9.32
N SER A 20 -9.50 -1.28 10.58
CA SER A 20 -8.24 -1.09 11.29
C SER A 20 -7.07 -1.77 10.58
N TRP A 21 -7.25 -2.99 10.09
CA TRP A 21 -6.20 -3.67 9.32
C TRP A 21 -5.92 -3.02 7.96
N GLY A 22 -6.94 -2.49 7.28
CA GLY A 22 -6.75 -1.68 6.08
C GLY A 22 -5.91 -0.42 6.35
N VAL A 23 -6.20 0.31 7.44
CA VAL A 23 -5.39 1.45 7.90
C VAL A 23 -3.95 1.01 8.17
N ILE A 24 -3.74 -0.10 8.88
CA ILE A 24 -2.40 -0.64 9.17
C ILE A 24 -1.66 -0.97 7.87
N ALA A 25 -2.32 -1.54 6.85
CA ALA A 25 -1.69 -1.84 5.57
C ALA A 25 -1.07 -0.59 4.92
N HIS A 26 -1.78 0.54 4.95
CA HIS A 26 -1.30 1.80 4.39
C HIS A 26 -0.25 2.49 5.26
N LEU A 27 -0.47 2.57 6.58
CA LEU A 27 0.47 3.25 7.47
C LEU A 27 1.77 2.48 7.66
N SER A 28 1.73 1.15 7.63
CA SER A 28 2.93 0.31 7.73
C SER A 28 3.90 0.55 6.57
N ALA A 29 3.39 0.85 5.37
CA ALA A 29 4.19 1.26 4.23
C ALA A 29 4.95 2.57 4.50
N ILE A 30 4.27 3.59 5.06
CA ILE A 30 4.90 4.88 5.40
C ILE A 30 5.97 4.67 6.47
N ILE A 31 5.63 3.99 7.55
CA ILE A 31 6.55 3.74 8.67
C ILE A 31 7.78 2.99 8.18
N ALA A 32 7.59 1.91 7.41
CA ALA A 32 8.69 1.14 6.86
C ALA A 32 9.54 1.97 5.88
N ALA A 33 8.93 2.82 5.05
CA ALA A 33 9.66 3.73 4.17
C ALA A 33 10.51 4.73 4.95
N VAL A 34 9.97 5.38 5.98
CA VAL A 34 10.71 6.35 6.81
C VAL A 34 11.90 5.70 7.50
N LEU A 35 11.68 4.54 8.15
CA LEU A 35 12.71 3.86 8.93
C LEU A 35 13.84 3.27 8.08
N SER A 36 13.64 3.13 6.77
CA SER A 36 14.58 2.49 5.85
C SER A 36 14.98 3.35 4.66
N ALA A 37 14.62 4.62 4.66
CA ALA A 37 14.77 5.52 3.51
C ALA A 37 14.20 4.93 2.19
N GLY A 38 13.06 4.25 2.30
CA GLY A 38 12.30 3.67 1.18
C GLY A 38 12.58 2.18 0.92
N TRP A 39 13.66 1.60 1.47
CA TRP A 39 14.13 0.25 1.09
C TRP A 39 13.15 -0.85 1.48
N LEU A 40 12.60 -0.75 2.68
CA LEU A 40 11.67 -1.72 3.26
C LEU A 40 10.20 -1.30 3.15
N SER A 41 9.89 -0.28 2.35
CA SER A 41 8.51 0.23 2.17
C SER A 41 7.48 -0.84 1.77
N LEU A 42 7.93 -1.91 1.10
CA LEU A 42 7.11 -3.05 0.67
C LEU A 42 6.72 -4.00 1.81
N ILE A 43 7.53 -4.06 2.87
CA ILE A 43 7.43 -5.12 3.89
C ILE A 43 6.17 -4.96 4.73
N GLY A 44 5.84 -3.74 5.15
CA GLY A 44 4.63 -3.45 5.93
C GLY A 44 3.34 -4.01 5.30
N PRO A 45 2.96 -3.57 4.09
CA PRO A 45 1.75 -4.06 3.43
C PRO A 45 1.83 -5.55 3.07
N LEU A 46 3.03 -6.08 2.75
CA LEU A 46 3.19 -7.51 2.49
C LEU A 46 2.89 -8.36 3.74
N VAL A 47 3.37 -7.94 4.91
CA VAL A 47 3.07 -8.61 6.18
C VAL A 47 1.57 -8.59 6.45
N VAL A 48 0.89 -7.46 6.24
CA VAL A 48 -0.58 -7.38 6.41
C VAL A 48 -1.30 -8.29 5.42
N TYR A 49 -0.88 -8.31 4.16
CA TYR A 49 -1.44 -9.18 3.12
C TYR A 49 -1.37 -10.65 3.51
N LEU A 50 -0.22 -11.10 4.05
CA LEU A 50 0.00 -12.47 4.48
C LEU A 50 -0.79 -12.83 5.75
N LEU A 51 -0.84 -11.92 6.73
CA LEU A 51 -1.56 -12.12 7.99
C LEU A 51 -3.09 -12.10 7.83
N LYS A 52 -3.61 -11.47 6.78
CA LYS A 52 -5.05 -11.29 6.55
C LYS A 52 -5.55 -11.93 5.25
N LYS A 53 -4.94 -13.05 4.88
CA LYS A 53 -5.29 -13.83 3.68
C LYS A 53 -6.75 -14.29 3.62
N ASP A 54 -7.35 -14.51 4.78
CA ASP A 54 -8.72 -14.99 5.05
C ASP A 54 -9.76 -13.86 5.05
N ARG A 55 -9.34 -12.59 5.01
CA ARG A 55 -10.22 -11.41 4.97
C ARG A 55 -10.12 -10.75 3.58
N PRO A 56 -11.01 -11.05 2.63
CA PRO A 56 -10.83 -10.66 1.22
C PRO A 56 -10.72 -9.14 1.03
N GLY A 57 -11.49 -8.34 1.78
CA GLY A 57 -11.40 -6.88 1.69
C GLY A 57 -10.08 -6.31 2.21
N VAL A 58 -9.58 -6.83 3.33
CA VAL A 58 -8.27 -6.41 3.89
C VAL A 58 -7.14 -6.87 2.98
N ARG A 59 -7.23 -8.10 2.47
CA ARG A 59 -6.25 -8.66 1.54
C ARG A 59 -6.13 -7.81 0.27
N ALA A 60 -7.24 -7.42 -0.33
CA ALA A 60 -7.25 -6.55 -1.51
C ALA A 60 -6.64 -5.16 -1.22
N THR A 61 -6.95 -4.57 -0.06
CA THR A 61 -6.35 -3.30 0.37
C THR A 61 -4.83 -3.42 0.55
N ALA A 62 -4.37 -4.47 1.23
CA ALA A 62 -2.95 -4.71 1.45
C ALA A 62 -2.20 -5.02 0.14
N ALA A 63 -2.81 -5.79 -0.76
CA ALA A 63 -2.29 -6.04 -2.10
C ALA A 63 -2.14 -4.75 -2.90
N GLY A 64 -3.15 -3.87 -2.87
CA GLY A 64 -3.09 -2.56 -3.52
C GLY A 64 -1.97 -1.69 -2.98
N ALA A 65 -1.81 -1.62 -1.65
CA ALA A 65 -0.74 -0.86 -1.01
C ALA A 65 0.65 -1.40 -1.36
N PHE A 66 0.82 -2.72 -1.41
CA PHE A 66 2.05 -3.37 -1.85
C PHE A 66 2.35 -3.08 -3.32
N ASN A 67 1.36 -3.28 -4.21
CA ASN A 67 1.50 -3.08 -5.65
C ASN A 67 1.85 -1.63 -6.01
N PHE A 68 1.28 -0.65 -5.28
CA PHE A 68 1.66 0.76 -5.37
C PHE A 68 3.11 0.98 -4.92
N ASN A 69 3.48 0.48 -3.73
CA ASN A 69 4.83 0.66 -3.25
C ASN A 69 5.85 -0.03 -4.14
N LEU A 70 5.51 -1.13 -4.83
CA LEU A 70 6.43 -1.78 -5.76
C LEU A 70 6.77 -0.85 -6.93
N ALA A 71 5.79 -0.09 -7.44
CA ALA A 71 6.05 0.92 -8.46
C ALA A 71 6.98 2.03 -7.92
N PHE A 72 6.70 2.54 -6.72
CA PHE A 72 7.52 3.60 -6.10
C PHE A 72 8.90 3.13 -5.65
N TRP A 73 9.05 1.85 -5.32
CA TRP A 73 10.32 1.25 -4.94
C TRP A 73 11.31 1.26 -6.12
N VAL A 74 10.82 1.04 -7.35
CA VAL A 74 11.62 1.23 -8.56
C VAL A 74 12.09 2.68 -8.72
N VAL A 75 11.20 3.65 -8.44
CA VAL A 75 11.57 5.08 -8.47
C VAL A 75 12.63 5.40 -7.41
N TYR A 76 12.52 4.85 -6.21
CA TYR A 76 13.54 5.00 -5.18
C TYR A 76 14.87 4.39 -5.62
N LEU A 77 14.88 3.17 -6.16
CA LEU A 77 16.12 2.55 -6.67
C LEU A 77 16.82 3.42 -7.72
N ILE A 78 16.06 3.97 -8.68
CA ILE A 78 16.61 4.87 -9.70
C ILE A 78 17.18 6.13 -9.04
N SER A 79 16.44 6.72 -8.09
CA SER A 79 16.86 7.94 -7.39
C SER A 79 18.17 7.74 -6.64
N TRP A 80 18.30 6.64 -5.90
CA TRP A 80 19.54 6.28 -5.20
C TRP A 80 20.68 5.96 -6.16
N GLY A 81 20.39 5.31 -7.29
CA GLY A 81 21.35 5.11 -8.38
C GLY A 81 21.92 6.42 -8.91
N LEU A 82 21.08 7.44 -9.10
CA LEU A 82 21.50 8.77 -9.58
C LEU A 82 22.39 9.51 -8.57
N ILE A 83 22.12 9.34 -7.27
CA ILE A 83 22.84 10.04 -6.19
C ILE A 83 24.32 9.63 -6.11
N PHE A 84 24.72 8.49 -6.67
CA PHE A 84 26.13 8.07 -6.70
C PHE A 84 27.06 9.02 -7.47
N THR A 85 26.52 9.89 -8.33
CA THR A 85 27.30 10.90 -9.06
C THR A 85 26.91 12.31 -8.63
N LEU A 86 27.84 13.25 -8.65
CA LEU A 86 27.55 14.65 -8.27
C LEU A 86 26.48 15.27 -9.19
N VAL A 87 26.57 15.01 -10.49
CA VAL A 87 25.59 15.50 -11.49
C VAL A 87 24.24 14.82 -11.30
N GLY A 88 24.24 13.50 -11.11
CA GLY A 88 23.00 12.75 -10.88
C GLY A 88 22.33 13.11 -9.55
N ALA A 89 23.07 13.47 -8.51
CA ALA A 89 22.52 13.87 -7.22
C ALA A 89 21.61 15.11 -7.31
N VAL A 90 21.89 16.05 -8.23
CA VAL A 90 21.05 17.22 -8.49
C VAL A 90 19.63 16.82 -8.93
N VAL A 91 19.47 15.67 -9.59
CA VAL A 91 18.18 15.14 -10.01
C VAL A 91 17.65 14.08 -9.05
N GLY A 92 18.53 13.20 -8.55
CA GLY A 92 18.19 12.07 -7.71
C GLY A 92 17.63 12.48 -6.35
N ILE A 93 18.20 13.51 -5.70
CA ILE A 93 17.70 13.99 -4.40
C ILE A 93 16.29 14.58 -4.53
N PRO A 94 16.00 15.53 -5.45
CA PRO A 94 14.64 16.01 -5.66
C PRO A 94 13.66 14.91 -6.04
N LEU A 95 14.07 13.99 -6.92
CA LEU A 95 13.22 12.86 -7.33
C LEU A 95 12.83 11.98 -6.14
N LEU A 96 13.79 11.67 -5.26
CA LEU A 96 13.55 10.87 -4.04
C LEU A 96 12.55 11.58 -3.11
N ILE A 97 12.73 12.88 -2.88
CA ILE A 97 11.85 13.69 -2.03
C ILE A 97 10.43 13.72 -2.61
N ILE A 98 10.28 14.02 -3.90
CA ILE A 98 8.98 14.09 -4.57
C ILE A 98 8.29 12.72 -4.53
N ALA A 99 9.01 11.64 -4.86
CA ALA A 99 8.48 10.29 -4.81
C ALA A 99 8.00 9.93 -3.39
N PHE A 100 8.76 10.31 -2.37
CA PHE A 100 8.38 10.11 -0.98
C PHE A 100 7.12 10.86 -0.59
N LEU A 101 7.02 12.16 -0.91
CA LEU A 101 5.84 12.96 -0.61
C LEU A 101 4.58 12.45 -1.31
N VAL A 102 4.68 12.08 -2.59
CA VAL A 102 3.57 11.49 -3.35
C VAL A 102 3.15 10.15 -2.75
N SER A 103 4.13 9.32 -2.36
CA SER A 103 3.87 8.03 -1.70
C SER A 103 3.12 8.22 -0.38
N VAL A 104 3.60 9.09 0.50
CA VAL A 104 2.95 9.42 1.79
C VAL A 104 1.53 9.92 1.56
N TRP A 105 1.33 10.84 0.61
CA TRP A 105 0.02 11.36 0.28
C TRP A 105 -0.97 10.27 -0.15
N CYS A 106 -0.54 9.38 -1.04
CA CYS A 106 -1.37 8.26 -1.50
C CYS A 106 -1.70 7.28 -0.38
N HIS A 107 -0.73 6.94 0.48
CA HIS A 107 -0.97 6.06 1.63
C HIS A 107 -1.89 6.69 2.66
N LEU A 108 -1.77 7.99 2.93
CA LEU A 108 -2.66 8.69 3.87
C LEU A 108 -4.11 8.69 3.36
N ARG A 109 -4.31 8.95 2.05
CA ARG A 109 -5.63 8.83 1.43
C ARG A 109 -6.20 7.41 1.52
N GLY A 110 -5.37 6.40 1.30
CA GLY A 110 -5.75 4.99 1.47
C GLY A 110 -6.13 4.66 2.91
N ALA A 111 -5.37 5.15 3.89
CA ALA A 111 -5.65 4.97 5.31
C ALA A 111 -6.99 5.61 5.69
N ILE A 112 -7.24 6.86 5.27
CA ILE A 112 -8.51 7.55 5.51
C ILE A 112 -9.69 6.80 4.86
N ALA A 113 -9.52 6.35 3.61
CA ALA A 113 -10.55 5.56 2.93
C ALA A 113 -10.85 4.24 3.69
N SER A 114 -9.81 3.53 4.14
CA SER A 114 -9.93 2.30 4.93
C SER A 114 -10.62 2.54 6.26
N TYR A 115 -10.32 3.65 6.94
CA TYR A 115 -10.99 4.04 8.19
C TYR A 115 -12.51 4.20 8.00
N HIS A 116 -12.92 4.79 6.87
CA HIS A 116 -14.34 4.90 6.49
C HIS A 116 -14.94 3.62 5.87
N GLY A 117 -14.16 2.52 5.78
CA GLY A 117 -14.62 1.27 5.17
C GLY A 117 -14.84 1.37 3.66
N ARG A 118 -14.16 2.31 2.98
CA ARG A 118 -14.23 2.49 1.53
C ARG A 118 -13.01 1.84 0.86
N PRO A 119 -13.19 1.16 -0.29
CA PRO A 119 -12.05 0.68 -1.06
C PRO A 119 -11.23 1.87 -1.58
N TYR A 120 -9.91 1.72 -1.61
CA TYR A 120 -8.99 2.70 -2.19
C TYR A 120 -8.18 2.06 -3.30
N THR A 121 -8.24 2.65 -4.49
CA THR A 121 -7.42 2.22 -5.63
C THR A 121 -6.33 3.26 -5.86
N TYR A 122 -5.09 2.81 -5.81
CA TYR A 122 -3.95 3.67 -6.10
C TYR A 122 -3.93 4.05 -7.59
N PRO A 123 -3.53 5.31 -7.91
CA PRO A 123 -3.45 5.78 -9.29
C PRO A 123 -2.38 5.05 -10.10
N PHE A 124 -1.29 4.63 -9.45
CA PHE A 124 -0.16 3.93 -10.07
C PHE A 124 0.11 2.63 -9.32
N GLN A 125 0.10 1.48 -9.98
CA GLN A 125 0.37 0.21 -9.30
C GLN A 125 0.88 -0.84 -10.28
N LEU A 126 1.90 -1.58 -9.85
CA LEU A 126 2.34 -2.79 -10.54
C LEU A 126 1.59 -3.98 -9.91
N LYS A 127 0.59 -4.51 -10.63
CA LYS A 127 -0.31 -5.53 -10.10
C LYS A 127 0.38 -6.90 -10.00
N VAL A 128 1.04 -7.16 -8.88
CA VAL A 128 1.67 -8.46 -8.57
C VAL A 128 0.79 -9.28 -7.64
N LEU A 129 0.25 -8.68 -6.58
CA LEU A 129 -0.64 -9.32 -5.62
C LEU A 129 -2.13 -9.03 -5.93
N ARG A 130 -3.03 -9.92 -5.49
CA ARG A 130 -4.49 -9.87 -5.72
C ARG A 130 -5.30 -9.74 -4.44
#